data_AF-A0A8S1ZHD8-F1
#
_entry.id   AF-A0A8S1ZHD8-F1
#
_cell.length_a   1.000
_cell.length_b   1.000
_cell.length_c   1.000
_cell.angle_alpha   90.00
_cell.angle_beta   90.00
_cell.angle_gamma   90.00
#
_symmetry.space_group_name_H-M   'P 1'
#
loop_
_entity.id
_entity.type
_entity.pdbx_description
1 polymer ?
#
loop_
_entity_poly.entity_id
_entity_poly.type
_entity_poly.pdbx_seq_one_letter_code
_entity_poly.pdbx_strand_id
1 'polypeptide(L)'
;MSQQKLPMDPSSVSSYDISKHMESMLMSDRLQVFRHNKRLPQCRYSPYTIRTKEKEKEEQKEEAIQLGVDLSLFVAEAMFLLSDDIRSMLVFCFWLFKYAGKRKFDGPVVGRVFYVIQYVFVTYIKPKNGVYQDGGKSIQWEQFKTSSYHFGFGVRVLARIVSILEIGSLVKPSGFKYYNQELKKLEESLRSVKVVSKANGFSREAIESNIFPLWKSLFETTPEMINPTKSIVIELFRPLLNEASRDACSRLLTSLKI
;
A
#
# COMPACT_ATOMS: atom_id res chain seq x y z
N MET A 1 -32.52 34.36 72.97
CA MET A 1 -31.96 34.76 74.28
C MET A 1 -32.01 33.55 75.22
N SER A 2 -30.97 33.41 76.05
CA SER A 2 -30.71 32.39 77.10
C SER A 2 -30.40 30.96 76.64
N GLN A 3 -29.12 30.56 76.65
CA GLN A 3 -28.28 30.07 77.79
C GLN A 3 -28.57 28.59 78.10
N GLN A 4 -27.72 27.66 77.63
CA GLN A 4 -26.54 27.08 78.31
C GLN A 4 -26.85 26.38 79.64
N LYS A 5 -26.67 25.05 79.69
CA LYS A 5 -26.05 24.38 80.84
C LYS A 5 -25.18 23.18 80.40
N LEU A 6 -24.05 23.11 81.08
CA LEU A 6 -22.76 22.44 80.87
C LEU A 6 -22.74 20.90 80.82
N PRO A 7 -21.60 20.29 80.41
CA PRO A 7 -21.46 18.86 80.10
C PRO A 7 -21.20 18.00 81.35
N MET A 8 -21.56 16.72 81.27
CA MET A 8 -21.03 15.68 82.17
C MET A 8 -20.04 14.79 81.42
N ASP A 9 -18.92 14.53 82.09
CA ASP A 9 -17.75 13.80 81.62
C ASP A 9 -18.00 12.30 81.38
N PRO A 10 -17.19 11.68 80.50
CA PRO A 10 -17.34 10.30 80.08
C PRO A 10 -16.58 9.37 81.03
N SER A 11 -17.29 8.56 81.80
CA SER A 11 -16.65 7.40 82.43
C SER A 11 -17.60 6.21 82.52
N SER A 12 -17.11 5.08 82.01
CA SER A 12 -17.66 3.72 82.12
C SER A 12 -18.83 3.32 81.20
N VAL A 13 -18.61 3.38 79.89
CA VAL A 13 -19.30 2.43 78.99
C VAL A 13 -18.40 1.21 78.83
N SER A 14 -18.81 0.12 79.47
CA SER A 14 -18.17 -1.19 79.34
C SER A 14 -18.27 -1.71 77.91
N SER A 15 -17.15 -2.16 77.34
CA SER A 15 -17.00 -2.73 75.99
C SER A 15 -18.00 -3.88 75.69
N TYR A 16 -18.58 -4.49 76.72
CA TYR A 16 -19.53 -5.60 76.59
C TYR A 16 -20.92 -5.20 76.08
N ASP A 17 -21.37 -3.96 76.31
CA ASP A 17 -22.73 -3.54 75.93
C ASP A 17 -22.83 -2.97 74.50
N ILE A 18 -21.70 -2.56 73.91
CA ILE A 18 -21.63 -2.09 72.52
C ILE A 18 -21.63 -3.29 71.54
N SER A 19 -21.04 -4.42 71.92
CA SER A 19 -20.95 -5.61 71.06
C SER A 19 -22.31 -6.26 70.79
N LYS A 20 -23.22 -6.29 71.76
CA LYS A 20 -24.55 -6.92 71.60
C LYS A 20 -25.54 -6.10 70.78
N HIS A 21 -25.38 -4.77 70.73
CA HIS A 21 -26.23 -3.90 69.92
C HIS A 21 -25.78 -3.86 68.43
N MET A 22 -24.51 -4.13 68.15
CA MET A 22 -24.04 -4.25 66.75
C MET A 22 -24.39 -5.60 66.12
N GLU A 23 -24.51 -6.68 66.89
CA GLU A 23 -24.89 -8.01 66.36
C GLU A 23 -26.39 -8.17 66.10
N SER A 24 -27.27 -7.44 66.80
CA SER A 24 -28.73 -7.50 66.55
C SER A 24 -29.18 -6.62 65.38
N MET A 25 -28.34 -5.69 64.94
CA MET A 25 -28.64 -4.75 63.84
C MET A 25 -28.02 -5.17 62.49
N LEU A 26 -27.23 -6.25 62.48
CA LEU A 26 -26.59 -6.84 61.28
C LEU A 26 -27.38 -8.02 60.68
N MET A 27 -28.65 -8.20 61.05
CA MET A 27 -29.53 -9.25 60.50
C MET A 27 -30.64 -8.74 59.58
N SER A 28 -30.60 -7.46 59.18
CA SER A 28 -31.61 -6.87 58.31
C SER A 28 -30.98 -5.98 57.23
N ASP A 29 -30.19 -6.56 56.33
CA ASP A 29 -30.06 -6.07 54.94
C ASP A 29 -29.19 -7.04 54.11
N ARG A 30 -29.76 -8.21 53.80
CA ARG A 30 -29.27 -9.02 52.68
C ARG A 30 -29.79 -8.40 51.39
N LEU A 31 -29.17 -7.29 50.98
CA LEU A 31 -29.31 -6.75 49.64
C LEU A 31 -28.95 -7.85 48.64
N GLN A 32 -29.95 -8.26 47.85
CA GLN A 32 -29.79 -9.07 46.66
C GLN A 32 -28.73 -8.44 45.75
N VAL A 33 -27.53 -9.03 45.70
CA VAL A 33 -26.57 -8.74 44.64
C VAL A 33 -27.09 -9.42 43.37
N PHE A 34 -27.84 -8.69 42.56
CA PHE A 34 -28.13 -9.05 41.17
C PHE A 34 -26.81 -9.09 40.38
N ARG A 35 -26.13 -10.24 40.39
CA ARG A 35 -25.04 -10.53 39.46
C ARG A 35 -25.62 -10.53 38.05
N HIS A 36 -25.42 -9.45 37.32
CA HIS A 36 -25.67 -9.39 35.88
C HIS A 36 -24.71 -10.35 35.17
N ASN A 37 -25.09 -11.62 35.03
CA ASN A 37 -24.53 -12.52 34.05
C ASN A 37 -24.99 -12.08 32.66
N LYS A 38 -24.38 -11.01 32.11
CA LYS A 38 -24.45 -10.75 30.66
C LYS A 38 -23.62 -11.86 29.99
N ARG A 39 -24.25 -13.01 29.73
CA ARG A 39 -23.80 -13.89 28.65
C ARG A 39 -23.75 -13.01 27.41
N LEU A 40 -22.55 -12.78 26.88
CA LEU A 40 -22.38 -12.18 25.57
C LEU A 40 -23.28 -12.96 24.60
N PRO A 41 -24.08 -12.29 23.75
CA PRO A 41 -24.87 -12.99 22.76
C PRO A 41 -23.92 -13.85 21.93
N GLN A 42 -24.06 -15.16 22.05
CA GLN A 42 -23.37 -16.12 21.22
C GLN A 42 -23.68 -15.72 19.78
N CYS A 43 -22.65 -15.23 19.08
CA CYS A 43 -22.77 -14.62 17.76
C CYS A 43 -23.56 -15.58 16.88
N ARG A 44 -24.82 -15.25 16.57
CA ARG A 44 -25.65 -16.10 15.71
C ARG A 44 -25.03 -16.04 14.32
N TYR A 45 -24.25 -17.05 14.01
CA TYR A 45 -23.67 -17.26 12.70
C TYR A 45 -24.83 -17.46 11.72
N SER A 46 -25.13 -16.43 10.93
CA SER A 46 -26.17 -16.46 9.91
C SER A 46 -25.53 -16.77 8.55
N PRO A 47 -26.00 -17.80 7.82
CA PRO A 47 -25.48 -18.14 6.49
C PRO A 47 -25.51 -16.96 5.51
N TYR A 48 -26.49 -16.06 5.68
CA TYR A 48 -26.64 -14.85 4.87
C TYR A 48 -25.46 -13.87 5.06
N THR A 49 -24.92 -13.76 6.27
CA THR A 49 -23.79 -12.86 6.57
C THR A 49 -22.48 -13.36 5.93
N ILE A 50 -22.31 -14.67 5.78
CA ILE A 50 -21.14 -15.26 5.12
C ILE A 50 -21.18 -14.95 3.62
N ARG A 51 -22.33 -15.23 2.97
CA ARG A 51 -22.51 -15.01 1.54
C ARG A 51 -22.30 -13.54 1.14
N THR A 52 -22.75 -12.60 1.98
CA THR A 52 -22.51 -11.17 1.74
C THR A 52 -21.03 -10.81 1.82
N LYS A 53 -20.29 -11.35 2.80
CA LYS A 53 -18.85 -11.09 2.96
C LYS A 53 -18.01 -11.71 1.85
N GLU A 54 -18.38 -12.90 1.38
CA GLU A 54 -17.71 -13.53 0.23
C GLU A 54 -17.91 -12.70 -1.04
N LYS A 55 -19.14 -12.23 -1.28
CA LYS A 55 -19.43 -11.33 -2.41
C LYS A 55 -18.63 -10.03 -2.33
N GLU A 56 -18.62 -9.38 -1.17
CA GLU A 56 -17.84 -8.15 -0.95
C GLU A 56 -16.34 -8.37 -1.15
N LYS A 57 -15.82 -9.53 -0.76
CA LYS A 57 -14.43 -9.89 -0.97
C LYS A 57 -14.08 -10.06 -2.43
N GLU A 58 -14.92 -10.73 -3.22
CA GLU A 58 -14.70 -10.87 -4.66
C GLU A 58 -14.81 -9.51 -5.38
N GLU A 59 -15.75 -8.65 -5.00
CA GLU A 59 -15.84 -7.27 -5.51
C GLU A 59 -14.54 -6.47 -5.21
N GLN A 60 -14.00 -6.57 -3.99
CA GLN A 60 -12.74 -5.91 -3.63
C GLN A 60 -11.52 -6.47 -4.37
N LYS A 61 -11.52 -7.76 -4.70
CA LYS A 61 -10.48 -8.36 -5.54
C LYS A 61 -10.56 -7.83 -6.97
N GLU A 62 -11.75 -7.76 -7.55
CA GLU A 62 -11.96 -7.18 -8.89
C GLU A 62 -11.53 -5.70 -8.92
N GLU A 63 -11.86 -4.92 -7.90
CA GLU A 63 -11.40 -3.53 -7.77
C GLU A 63 -9.87 -3.47 -7.69
N ALA A 64 -9.22 -4.32 -6.87
CA ALA A 64 -7.77 -4.37 -6.79
C ALA A 64 -7.08 -4.77 -8.10
N ILE A 65 -7.71 -5.64 -8.91
CA ILE A 65 -7.26 -6.00 -10.25
C ILE A 65 -7.30 -4.77 -11.16
N GLN A 66 -8.43 -4.07 -11.22
CA GLN A 66 -8.60 -2.89 -12.07
C GLN A 66 -7.60 -1.78 -11.69
N LEU A 67 -7.42 -1.55 -10.40
CA LEU A 67 -6.43 -0.62 -9.87
C LEU A 67 -4.99 -0.98 -10.26
N GLY A 68 -4.66 -2.27 -10.30
CA GLY A 68 -3.37 -2.75 -10.78
C GLY A 68 -3.16 -2.50 -12.27
N VAL A 69 -4.20 -2.71 -13.09
CA VAL A 69 -4.20 -2.40 -14.52
C VAL A 69 -3.97 -0.90 -14.74
N ASP A 70 -4.73 -0.04 -14.06
CA ASP A 70 -4.61 1.42 -14.21
C ASP A 70 -3.23 1.92 -13.79
N LEU A 71 -2.71 1.47 -12.63
CA LEU A 71 -1.35 1.79 -12.21
C LEU A 71 -0.31 1.37 -13.27
N SER A 72 -0.47 0.19 -13.84
CA SER A 72 0.44 -0.35 -14.85
C SER A 72 0.41 0.45 -16.15
N LEU A 73 -0.78 0.89 -16.57
CA LEU A 73 -0.95 1.75 -17.74
C LEU A 73 -0.30 3.12 -17.52
N PHE A 74 -0.43 3.70 -16.33
CA PHE A 74 0.27 4.95 -16.00
C PHE A 74 1.79 4.77 -16.00
N VAL A 75 2.31 3.65 -15.47
CA VAL A 75 3.74 3.33 -15.55
C VAL A 75 4.19 3.22 -17.00
N ALA A 76 3.44 2.50 -17.83
CA ALA A 76 3.72 2.40 -19.26
C ALA A 76 3.73 3.78 -19.93
N GLU A 77 2.69 4.60 -19.71
CA GLU A 77 2.60 5.96 -20.25
C GLU A 77 3.81 6.82 -19.87
N ALA A 78 4.25 6.75 -18.61
CA ALA A 78 5.45 7.42 -18.14
C ALA A 78 6.74 6.91 -18.81
N MET A 79 6.83 5.61 -19.12
CA MET A 79 7.96 5.07 -19.89
C MET A 79 7.99 5.65 -21.31
N PHE A 80 6.83 5.78 -21.97
CA PHE A 80 6.77 6.45 -23.29
C PHE A 80 7.08 7.94 -23.18
N LEU A 81 6.60 8.61 -22.15
CA LEU A 81 6.90 10.03 -21.91
C LEU A 81 8.40 10.31 -21.83
N LEU A 82 9.12 9.46 -21.10
CA LEU A 82 10.57 9.60 -20.87
C LEU A 82 11.43 8.89 -21.91
N SER A 83 10.80 8.27 -22.93
CA SER A 83 11.54 7.44 -23.89
C SER A 83 12.51 8.23 -24.76
N ASP A 84 12.36 9.56 -24.86
CA ASP A 84 13.29 10.46 -25.54
C ASP A 84 14.74 10.34 -25.03
N ASP A 85 14.90 9.99 -23.75
CA ASP A 85 16.17 9.65 -23.13
C ASP A 85 16.06 8.34 -22.32
N ILE A 86 16.66 7.27 -22.85
CA ILE A 86 16.58 5.92 -22.27
C ILE A 86 17.05 5.93 -20.81
N ARG A 87 18.07 6.74 -20.50
CA ARG A 87 18.62 6.86 -19.15
C ARG A 87 17.58 7.36 -18.16
N SER A 88 16.87 8.45 -18.48
CA SER A 88 15.81 9.02 -17.64
C SER A 88 14.67 8.03 -17.42
N MET A 89 14.24 7.34 -18.47
CA MET A 89 13.24 6.27 -18.38
C MET A 89 13.69 5.14 -17.43
N LEU A 90 14.94 4.68 -17.54
CA LEU A 90 15.49 3.64 -16.67
C LEU A 90 15.63 4.11 -15.21
N VAL A 91 16.03 5.37 -14.98
CA VAL A 91 16.12 5.94 -13.62
C VAL A 91 14.73 6.00 -12.98
N PHE A 92 13.70 6.40 -13.73
CA PHE A 92 12.31 6.33 -13.28
C PHE A 92 11.93 4.91 -12.88
N CYS A 93 12.16 3.93 -13.76
CA CYS A 93 11.86 2.53 -13.48
C CYS A 93 12.57 2.05 -12.22
N PHE A 94 13.86 2.37 -12.05
CA PHE A 94 14.62 2.04 -10.85
C PHE A 94 14.05 2.69 -9.57
N TRP A 95 13.61 3.94 -9.65
CA TRP A 95 13.00 4.66 -8.53
C TRP A 95 11.70 4.02 -8.05
N LEU A 96 10.84 3.54 -8.96
CA LEU A 96 9.63 2.81 -8.58
C LEU A 96 9.91 1.71 -7.56
N PHE A 97 11.00 0.97 -7.77
CA PHE A 97 11.39 -0.15 -6.92
C PHE A 97 12.10 0.30 -5.65
N LYS A 98 12.99 1.30 -5.73
CA LYS A 98 13.64 1.87 -4.55
C LYS A 98 12.62 2.37 -3.52
N TYR A 99 11.56 3.04 -3.98
CA TYR A 99 10.51 3.57 -3.12
C TYR A 99 9.43 2.55 -2.72
N ALA A 100 9.31 1.43 -3.43
CA ALA A 100 8.42 0.33 -3.04
C ALA A 100 8.81 -0.34 -1.71
N GLY A 101 10.06 -0.13 -1.22
CA GLY A 101 10.57 -0.60 0.07
C GLY A 101 11.29 -1.94 0.01
N LYS A 102 11.66 -2.53 1.16
CA LYS A 102 12.29 -3.87 1.28
C LYS A 102 11.30 -5.01 0.94
N ARG A 103 10.68 -4.95 -0.22
CA ARG A 103 9.77 -5.99 -0.69
C ARG A 103 10.46 -6.85 -1.73
N LYS A 104 10.09 -8.13 -1.65
CA LYS A 104 10.31 -9.16 -2.65
C LYS A 104 9.97 -8.61 -4.04
N PHE A 105 10.93 -8.57 -4.96
CA PHE A 105 10.70 -8.24 -6.38
C PHE A 105 9.74 -9.25 -7.03
N ASP A 106 9.67 -10.44 -6.45
CA ASP A 106 8.72 -11.54 -6.67
C ASP A 106 7.36 -11.33 -5.98
N GLY A 107 7.12 -10.19 -5.34
CA GLY A 107 5.83 -9.87 -4.72
C GLY A 107 4.72 -9.71 -5.76
N PRO A 108 3.45 -10.00 -5.39
CA PRO A 108 2.33 -10.11 -6.33
C PRO A 108 2.07 -8.82 -7.13
N VAL A 109 2.32 -7.65 -6.53
CA VAL A 109 2.17 -6.34 -7.19
C VAL A 109 3.46 -5.90 -7.88
N VAL A 110 4.59 -5.97 -7.17
CA VAL A 110 5.88 -5.47 -7.68
C VAL A 110 6.34 -6.28 -8.89
N GLY A 111 6.20 -7.61 -8.85
CA GLY A 111 6.55 -8.49 -9.96
C GLY A 111 5.72 -8.22 -11.21
N ARG A 112 4.42 -7.95 -11.05
CA ARG A 112 3.52 -7.62 -12.17
C ARG A 112 3.87 -6.27 -12.81
N VAL A 113 4.06 -5.23 -12.00
CA VAL A 113 4.51 -3.91 -12.51
C VAL A 113 5.88 -4.04 -13.19
N PHE A 114 6.76 -4.87 -12.64
CA PHE A 114 8.08 -5.12 -13.22
C PHE A 114 7.97 -5.83 -14.58
N TYR A 115 7.09 -6.82 -14.72
CA TYR A 115 6.84 -7.44 -16.01
C TYR A 115 6.30 -6.44 -17.03
N VAL A 116 5.39 -5.56 -16.62
CA VAL A 116 4.88 -4.49 -17.51
C VAL A 116 6.03 -3.63 -18.03
N ILE A 117 6.97 -3.24 -17.16
CA ILE A 117 8.16 -2.49 -17.57
C ILE A 117 9.00 -3.28 -18.57
N GLN A 118 9.24 -4.56 -18.33
CA GLN A 118 9.97 -5.40 -19.29
C GLN A 118 9.23 -5.50 -20.63
N TYR A 119 7.93 -5.79 -20.60
CA TYR A 119 7.08 -5.93 -21.78
C TYR A 119 7.09 -4.65 -22.62
N VAL A 120 6.85 -3.50 -21.97
CA VAL A 120 6.84 -2.20 -22.65
C VAL A 120 8.20 -1.89 -23.26
N PHE A 121 9.27 -2.11 -22.51
CA PHE A 121 10.62 -1.85 -23.00
C PHE A 121 10.97 -2.71 -24.20
N VAL A 122 10.82 -4.03 -24.10
CA VAL A 122 11.23 -4.98 -25.15
C VAL A 122 10.37 -4.80 -26.40
N THR A 123 9.07 -4.59 -26.24
CA THR A 123 8.11 -4.59 -27.35
C THR A 123 8.03 -3.24 -28.06
N TYR A 124 8.09 -2.13 -27.33
CA TYR A 124 7.78 -0.81 -27.91
C TYR A 124 8.96 0.16 -27.93
N ILE A 125 9.85 0.10 -26.94
CA ILE A 125 10.93 1.10 -26.76
C ILE A 125 12.22 0.62 -27.44
N LYS A 126 12.70 -0.58 -27.07
CA LYS A 126 13.94 -1.18 -27.60
C LYS A 126 14.01 -1.22 -29.14
N PRO A 127 12.94 -1.57 -29.88
CA PRO A 127 12.99 -1.60 -31.34
C PRO A 127 13.22 -0.22 -31.98
N LYS A 128 12.95 0.87 -31.24
CA LYS A 128 13.11 2.25 -31.69
C LYS A 128 14.47 2.86 -31.27
N ASN A 129 15.40 2.06 -30.73
CA ASN A 129 16.69 2.49 -30.15
C ASN A 129 17.59 3.39 -31.02
N GLY A 130 17.32 3.56 -32.32
CA GLY A 130 18.01 4.54 -33.17
C GLY A 130 17.48 5.99 -33.08
N VAL A 131 16.30 6.20 -32.48
CA VAL A 131 15.65 7.52 -32.34
C VAL A 131 15.98 8.20 -31.01
N TYR A 132 16.29 7.42 -29.97
CA TYR A 132 16.41 7.89 -28.60
C TYR A 132 17.85 8.24 -28.25
N GLN A 133 18.04 9.36 -27.54
CA GLN A 133 19.37 9.76 -27.12
C GLN A 133 19.80 9.00 -25.86
N ASP A 134 21.08 8.63 -25.81
CA ASP A 134 21.72 8.06 -24.62
C ASP A 134 22.77 9.07 -24.13
N GLY A 135 22.64 9.51 -22.87
CA GLY A 135 23.57 10.45 -22.24
C GLY A 135 23.01 11.86 -21.96
N GLY A 136 21.73 12.10 -22.24
CA GLY A 136 21.02 13.35 -21.92
C GLY A 136 20.15 13.22 -20.67
N LYS A 137 19.29 14.22 -20.46
CA LYS A 137 18.17 14.18 -19.50
C LYS A 137 16.90 14.40 -20.32
N SER A 138 15.87 13.58 -20.13
CA SER A 138 14.60 13.73 -20.85
C SER A 138 14.08 15.15 -20.72
N ILE A 139 13.58 15.71 -21.82
CA ILE A 139 13.00 17.07 -21.84
C ILE A 139 11.84 17.15 -20.85
N GLN A 140 11.14 16.04 -20.65
CA GLN A 140 9.98 15.93 -19.77
C GLN A 140 10.35 15.64 -18.31
N TRP A 141 11.63 15.40 -18.00
CA TRP A 141 12.04 14.94 -16.69
C TRP A 141 11.69 15.91 -15.56
N GLU A 142 11.91 17.22 -15.72
CA GLU A 142 11.70 18.16 -14.61
C GLU A 142 10.21 18.27 -14.24
N GLN A 143 9.34 18.31 -15.24
CA GLN A 143 7.90 18.29 -15.04
C GLN A 143 7.45 16.95 -14.42
N PHE A 144 8.02 15.84 -14.89
CA PHE A 144 7.68 14.50 -14.43
C PHE A 144 8.19 14.18 -13.01
N LYS A 145 9.39 14.62 -12.64
CA LYS A 145 10.03 14.31 -11.34
C LYS A 145 9.15 14.73 -10.17
N THR A 146 8.40 15.82 -10.32
CA THR A 146 7.51 16.31 -9.27
C THR A 146 6.34 15.37 -9.02
N SER A 147 5.86 14.61 -10.01
CA SER A 147 4.78 13.64 -9.83
C SER A 147 5.28 12.19 -9.69
N SER A 148 6.56 11.93 -9.96
CA SER A 148 7.12 10.56 -9.96
C SER A 148 6.97 9.83 -8.62
N TYR A 149 6.88 10.56 -7.51
CA TYR A 149 6.69 9.96 -6.18
C TYR A 149 5.32 9.27 -6.01
N HIS A 150 4.28 9.75 -6.71
CA HIS A 150 2.94 9.15 -6.66
C HIS A 150 2.93 7.73 -7.20
N PHE A 151 3.80 7.39 -8.15
CA PHE A 151 3.91 6.03 -8.66
C PHE A 151 4.45 5.07 -7.59
N GLY A 152 5.55 5.42 -6.92
CA GLY A 152 6.13 4.59 -5.86
C GLY A 152 5.16 4.44 -4.68
N PHE A 153 4.41 5.50 -4.38
CA PHE A 153 3.32 5.46 -3.41
C PHE A 153 2.20 4.49 -3.86
N GLY A 154 1.78 4.59 -5.12
CA GLY A 154 0.79 3.73 -5.75
C GLY A 154 1.15 2.24 -5.67
N VAL A 155 2.38 1.88 -6.02
CA VAL A 155 2.88 0.50 -5.86
C VAL A 155 2.82 0.05 -4.40
N ARG A 156 3.22 0.92 -3.46
CA ARG A 156 3.28 0.59 -2.04
C ARG A 156 1.91 0.31 -1.44
N VAL A 157 0.92 1.17 -1.74
CA VAL A 157 -0.44 1.05 -1.20
C VAL A 157 -1.18 -0.11 -1.83
N LEU A 158 -1.07 -0.30 -3.15
CA LEU A 158 -1.69 -1.45 -3.82
C LEU A 158 -1.15 -2.76 -3.26
N ALA A 159 0.16 -2.87 -3.03
CA ALA A 159 0.75 -4.05 -2.40
C ALA A 159 0.24 -4.30 -0.96
N ARG A 160 -0.23 -3.28 -0.23
CA ARG A 160 -0.90 -3.48 1.06
C ARG A 160 -2.33 -3.98 0.89
N ILE A 161 -3.09 -3.40 -0.06
CA ILE A 161 -4.46 -3.83 -0.40
C ILE A 161 -4.45 -5.30 -0.79
N VAL A 162 -3.58 -5.68 -1.75
CA VAL A 162 -3.44 -7.06 -2.23
C VAL A 162 -3.08 -8.00 -1.09
N SER A 163 -2.12 -7.66 -0.24
CA SER A 163 -1.72 -8.52 0.89
C SER A 163 -2.86 -8.77 1.88
N ILE A 164 -3.73 -7.79 2.13
CA ILE A 164 -4.91 -7.96 3.00
C ILE A 164 -5.92 -8.93 2.35
N LEU A 165 -6.16 -8.76 1.04
CA LEU A 165 -7.10 -9.57 0.27
C LEU A 165 -6.61 -11.02 0.08
N GLU A 166 -5.30 -11.23 -0.08
CA GLU A 166 -4.66 -12.55 -0.17
C GLU A 166 -4.86 -13.38 1.10
N ILE A 167 -4.76 -12.75 2.28
CA ILE A 167 -5.04 -13.41 3.58
C ILE A 167 -6.56 -13.62 3.77
N GLY A 168 -7.37 -13.12 2.85
CA GLY A 168 -8.80 -13.31 2.82
C GLY A 168 -9.59 -12.33 3.69
N SER A 169 -8.94 -11.24 4.11
CA SER A 169 -9.57 -10.16 4.87
C SER A 169 -10.14 -9.08 3.96
N LEU A 170 -11.06 -8.28 4.49
CA LEU A 170 -11.62 -7.12 3.78
C LEU A 170 -10.77 -5.87 4.03
N VAL A 171 -10.57 -5.09 2.98
CA VAL A 171 -9.95 -3.78 3.04
C VAL A 171 -11.04 -2.77 3.41
N LYS A 172 -10.71 -1.81 4.28
CA LYS A 172 -11.65 -0.74 4.64
C LYS A 172 -11.95 0.11 3.39
N PRO A 173 -13.20 0.56 3.16
CA PRO A 173 -13.54 1.41 2.01
C PRO A 173 -12.71 2.70 1.91
N SER A 174 -12.28 3.24 3.06
CA SER A 174 -11.38 4.40 3.10
C SER A 174 -10.02 4.13 2.46
N GLY A 175 -9.53 2.89 2.48
CA GLY A 175 -8.28 2.48 1.83
C GLY A 175 -8.37 2.57 0.31
N PHE A 176 -9.45 2.01 -0.27
CA PHE A 176 -9.74 2.11 -1.70
C PHE A 176 -9.99 3.56 -2.14
N LYS A 177 -10.80 4.30 -1.37
CA LYS A 177 -11.06 5.73 -1.66
C LYS A 177 -9.76 6.54 -1.71
N TYR A 178 -8.89 6.34 -0.73
CA TYR A 178 -7.60 7.03 -0.68
C TYR A 178 -6.70 6.64 -1.85
N TYR A 179 -6.66 5.36 -2.21
CA TYR A 179 -5.87 4.89 -3.34
C TYR A 179 -6.34 5.46 -4.67
N ASN A 180 -7.66 5.45 -4.91
CA ASN A 180 -8.28 6.06 -6.09
C ASN A 180 -7.95 7.56 -6.21
N GLN A 181 -7.91 8.29 -5.10
CA GLN A 181 -7.50 9.70 -5.11
C GLN A 181 -6.04 9.89 -5.55
N GLU A 182 -5.14 9.00 -5.15
CA GLU A 182 -3.74 9.06 -5.58
C GLU A 182 -3.56 8.68 -7.05
N LEU A 183 -4.30 7.68 -7.55
CA LEU A 183 -4.31 7.38 -8.99
C LEU A 183 -4.87 8.53 -9.81
N LYS A 184 -5.89 9.24 -9.30
CA LYS A 184 -6.43 10.42 -9.98
C LYS A 184 -5.41 11.55 -10.11
N LYS A 185 -4.60 11.80 -9.07
CA LYS A 185 -3.50 12.78 -9.14
C LYS A 185 -2.46 12.38 -10.19
N LEU A 186 -2.19 11.08 -10.30
CA LEU A 186 -1.30 10.54 -11.32
C LEU A 186 -1.84 10.78 -12.73
N GLU A 187 -3.12 10.49 -12.93
CA GLU A 187 -3.83 10.73 -14.20
C GLU A 187 -3.80 12.22 -14.57
N GLU A 188 -4.10 13.11 -13.62
CA GLU A 188 -4.08 14.56 -13.83
C GLU A 188 -2.68 15.07 -14.20
N SER A 189 -1.63 14.54 -13.56
CA SER A 189 -0.25 14.87 -13.92
C SER A 189 0.09 14.42 -15.34
N LEU A 190 -0.25 13.18 -15.71
CA LEU A 190 0.03 12.63 -17.03
C LEU A 190 -0.83 13.28 -18.12
N ARG A 191 -2.03 13.75 -17.80
CA ARG A 191 -2.93 14.44 -18.74
C ARG A 191 -2.24 15.63 -19.42
N SER A 192 -1.44 16.39 -18.68
CA SER A 192 -0.72 17.55 -19.20
C SER A 192 0.31 17.21 -20.28
N VAL A 193 0.82 15.97 -20.27
CA VAL A 193 1.91 15.48 -21.14
C VAL A 193 1.46 14.34 -22.06
N LYS A 194 0.16 14.05 -22.08
CA LYS A 194 -0.46 12.95 -22.85
C LYS A 194 -0.23 13.05 -24.36
N VAL A 195 -0.09 14.25 -24.90
CA VAL A 195 0.22 14.46 -26.32
C VAL A 195 1.62 13.92 -26.64
N VAL A 196 2.58 14.11 -25.72
CA VAL A 196 3.97 13.66 -25.88
C VAL A 196 4.05 12.13 -25.79
N SER A 197 3.42 11.52 -24.79
CA SER A 197 3.40 10.05 -24.65
C SER A 197 2.79 9.38 -25.89
N LYS A 198 1.68 9.93 -26.42
CA LYS A 198 1.06 9.45 -27.67
C LYS A 198 1.95 9.64 -28.89
N ALA A 199 2.61 10.78 -29.03
CA ALA A 199 3.57 11.02 -30.12
C ALA A 199 4.73 10.02 -30.10
N ASN A 200 5.14 9.60 -28.89
CA ASN A 200 6.15 8.56 -28.69
C ASN A 200 5.61 7.13 -28.95
N GLY A 201 4.34 6.99 -29.31
CA GLY A 201 3.69 5.74 -29.70
C GLY A 201 2.97 5.01 -28.57
N PHE A 202 2.62 5.68 -27.48
CA PHE A 202 1.77 5.10 -26.44
C PHE A 202 0.35 4.84 -26.99
N SER A 203 -0.08 3.58 -26.93
CA SER A 203 -1.46 3.15 -27.17
C SER A 203 -1.97 2.46 -25.91
N ARG A 204 -2.94 3.09 -25.24
CA ARG A 204 -3.49 2.56 -23.98
C ARG A 204 -4.15 1.21 -24.21
N GLU A 205 -4.96 1.11 -25.25
CA GLU A 205 -5.80 -0.04 -25.56
C GLU A 205 -4.95 -1.28 -25.92
N ALA A 206 -3.91 -1.09 -26.74
CA ALA A 206 -3.00 -2.17 -27.14
C ALA A 206 -2.16 -2.69 -25.97
N ILE A 207 -1.80 -1.82 -25.04
CA ILE A 207 -1.03 -2.21 -23.85
C ILE A 207 -1.96 -2.87 -22.83
N GLU A 208 -3.14 -2.31 -22.62
CA GLU A 208 -4.17 -2.82 -21.69
C GLU A 208 -4.56 -4.26 -22.00
N SER A 209 -4.76 -4.60 -23.28
CA SER A 209 -5.11 -5.98 -23.69
C SER A 209 -4.08 -7.02 -23.28
N ASN A 210 -2.81 -6.64 -23.16
CA ASN A 210 -1.71 -7.53 -22.75
C ASN A 210 -1.50 -7.52 -21.23
N ILE A 211 -1.82 -6.42 -20.57
CA ILE A 211 -1.64 -6.24 -19.12
C ILE A 211 -2.83 -6.81 -18.34
N PHE A 212 -4.04 -6.72 -18.87
CA PHE A 212 -5.26 -7.15 -18.17
C PHE A 212 -5.21 -8.64 -17.77
N PRO A 213 -4.83 -9.60 -18.64
CA PRO A 213 -4.72 -11.01 -18.25
C PRO A 213 -3.73 -11.23 -17.09
N LEU A 214 -2.63 -10.49 -17.07
CA LEU A 214 -1.62 -10.56 -16.01
C LEU A 214 -2.19 -10.15 -14.64
N TRP A 215 -3.02 -9.11 -14.59
CA TRP A 215 -3.65 -8.69 -13.34
C TRP A 215 -4.84 -9.57 -12.98
N LYS A 216 -5.56 -10.10 -13.97
CA LYS A 216 -6.68 -11.02 -13.74
C LYS A 216 -6.24 -12.27 -12.94
N SER A 217 -5.01 -12.75 -13.17
CA SER A 217 -4.43 -13.88 -12.43
C SER A 217 -3.98 -13.56 -11.00
N LEU A 218 -4.17 -12.33 -10.50
CA LEU A 218 -3.66 -11.88 -9.20
C LEU A 218 -4.07 -12.76 -8.02
N PHE A 219 -5.32 -13.22 -8.00
CA PHE A 219 -5.88 -14.03 -6.91
C PHE A 219 -6.17 -15.48 -7.32
N GLU A 220 -5.65 -15.92 -8.46
CA GLU A 220 -5.79 -17.31 -8.92
C GLU A 220 -4.87 -18.23 -8.11
N THR A 221 -5.28 -19.49 -7.94
CA THR A 221 -4.58 -20.48 -7.09
C THR A 221 -3.27 -20.95 -7.72
N THR A 222 -3.21 -20.94 -9.05
CA THR A 222 -2.02 -21.17 -9.87
C THR A 222 -1.83 -19.95 -10.75
N PRO A 223 -1.36 -18.82 -10.18
CA PRO A 223 -1.08 -17.65 -11.00
C PRO A 223 0.01 -18.06 -11.98
N GLU A 224 -0.23 -17.86 -13.28
CA GLU A 224 0.82 -18.02 -14.28
C GLU A 224 1.98 -17.14 -13.84
N MET A 225 3.05 -17.78 -13.36
CA MET A 225 4.07 -17.09 -12.61
C MET A 225 4.89 -16.31 -13.62
N ILE A 226 4.51 -15.05 -13.81
CA ILE A 226 5.18 -14.15 -14.73
C ILE A 226 6.51 -13.75 -14.08
N ASN A 227 7.50 -14.64 -14.21
CA ASN A 227 8.84 -14.38 -13.74
C ASN A 227 9.54 -13.52 -14.78
N PRO A 228 9.87 -12.25 -14.44
CA PRO A 228 10.68 -11.45 -15.32
C PRO A 228 12.02 -12.15 -15.55
N THR A 229 12.39 -12.32 -16.82
CA THR A 229 13.61 -13.06 -17.16
C THR A 229 14.80 -12.26 -16.65
N LYS A 230 15.60 -12.85 -15.75
CA LYS A 230 16.78 -12.18 -15.14
C LYS A 230 17.73 -11.60 -16.19
N SER A 231 17.89 -12.26 -17.33
CA SER A 231 18.70 -11.76 -18.44
C SER A 231 18.17 -10.44 -19.02
N ILE A 232 16.85 -10.33 -19.21
CA ILE A 232 16.18 -9.10 -19.68
C ILE A 232 16.30 -7.99 -18.64
N VAL A 233 16.25 -8.30 -17.34
CA VAL A 233 16.50 -7.31 -16.28
C VAL A 233 17.91 -6.72 -16.39
N ILE A 234 18.90 -7.61 -16.48
CA ILE A 234 20.30 -7.21 -16.59
C ILE A 234 20.52 -6.41 -17.87
N GLU A 235 19.90 -6.82 -18.98
CA GLU A 235 19.98 -6.10 -20.25
C GLU A 235 19.35 -4.70 -20.16
N LEU A 236 18.12 -4.61 -19.63
CA LEU A 236 17.37 -3.37 -19.44
C LEU A 236 18.17 -2.35 -18.64
N PHE A 237 18.77 -2.77 -17.52
CA PHE A 237 19.50 -1.89 -16.61
C PHE A 237 21.01 -1.81 -16.89
N ARG A 238 21.52 -2.52 -17.92
CA ARG A 238 22.94 -2.52 -18.29
C ARG A 238 23.51 -1.10 -18.48
N PRO A 239 22.82 -0.15 -19.15
CA PRO A 239 23.33 1.21 -19.30
C PRO A 239 23.60 1.88 -17.95
N LEU A 240 22.66 1.80 -17.01
CA LEU A 240 22.80 2.37 -15.67
C LEU A 240 23.89 1.68 -14.85
N LEU A 241 24.02 0.35 -14.97
CA LEU A 241 25.07 -0.42 -14.28
C LEU A 241 26.47 -0.05 -14.79
N ASN A 242 26.62 0.11 -16.11
CA ASN A 242 27.87 0.52 -16.74
C ASN A 242 28.26 1.96 -16.41
N GLU A 243 27.28 2.83 -16.17
CA GLU A 243 27.55 4.18 -15.69
C GLU A 243 27.98 4.17 -14.22
N ALA A 244 27.24 3.46 -13.36
CA ALA A 244 27.58 3.36 -11.93
C ALA A 244 28.98 2.76 -11.71
N SER A 245 29.39 1.79 -12.53
CA SER A 245 30.75 1.25 -12.50
C SER A 245 31.79 2.26 -12.94
N ARG A 246 31.54 3.02 -14.02
CA ARG A 246 32.42 4.11 -14.47
C ARG A 246 32.57 5.21 -13.41
N ASP A 247 31.47 5.63 -12.80
CA ASP A 247 31.47 6.61 -11.70
C ASP A 247 32.27 6.13 -10.49
N ALA A 248 32.08 4.87 -10.08
CA ALA A 248 32.84 4.26 -9.00
C ALA A 248 34.34 4.19 -9.32
N CYS A 249 34.70 3.78 -10.54
CA CYS A 249 36.09 3.77 -11.01
C CYS A 249 36.70 5.18 -11.02
N SER A 250 35.99 6.18 -11.52
CA SER A 250 36.42 7.58 -11.50
C SER A 250 36.67 8.09 -10.08
N ARG A 251 35.76 7.81 -9.14
CA ARG A 251 35.91 8.16 -7.72
C ARG A 251 37.13 7.48 -7.08
N LEU A 252 37.33 6.19 -7.36
CA LEU A 252 38.49 5.45 -6.89
C LEU A 252 39.80 6.03 -7.45
N LEU A 253 39.85 6.34 -8.75
CA LEU A 253 41.02 6.96 -9.38
C LEU A 253 41.31 8.36 -8.83
N THR A 254 40.28 9.16 -8.51
CA THR A 254 40.49 10.45 -7.84
C THR A 254 40.97 10.30 -6.39
N SER A 255 40.57 9.23 -5.69
CA SER A 255 41.04 8.95 -4.33
C SER A 255 42.47 8.39 -4.28
N LEU A 256 42.95 7.81 -5.38
CA LEU A 256 44.32 7.29 -5.52
C LEU A 256 45.32 8.34 -6.00
N LYS A 257 44.87 9.53 -6.42
CA LYS A 257 45.72 10.67 -6.81
C LYS A 257 46.15 11.53 -5.60
N ILE A 258 46.30 10.92 -4.43
CA ILE A 258 46.92 11.53 -3.24
C ILE A 258 48.38 11.10 -3.19
#